data_AF-A0A378WIY4-F1
#
_entry.id   AF-A0A378WIY4-F1
#
_cell.length_a   1.000
_cell.length_b   1.000
_cell.length_c   1.000
_cell.angle_alpha   90.00
_cell.angle_beta   90.00
_cell.angle_gamma   90.00
#
_symmetry.space_group_name_H-M   'P 1'
#
loop_
_entity.id
_entity.type
_entity.pdbx_description
1 polymer ?
#
loop_
_entity_poly.entity_id
_entity_poly.type
_entity_poly.pdbx_seq_one_letter_code
_entity_poly.pdbx_strand_id
1 'polypeptide(L)'
;MKKIIKNKRIMFSIKMIIVYWILHLILISIIGKELKFMIIDLILLFPTNFLASSLMDSILLFFGFTGDLSQGPQKFYYGEILRKFLYFLFSSVHIFILSYCASFFLYTKNKPNWK
;
A
#
# COMPACT_ATOMS: atom_id res chain seq x y z
N MET A 1 -28.65 -10.22 6.70
CA MET A 1 -27.37 -10.45 7.44
C MET A 1 -26.11 -10.38 6.59
N LYS A 2 -25.98 -11.12 5.47
CA LYS A 2 -24.75 -11.15 4.63
C LYS A 2 -24.28 -9.76 4.13
N LYS A 3 -25.22 -8.90 3.69
CA LYS A 3 -24.93 -7.53 3.22
C LYS A 3 -24.33 -6.63 4.31
N ILE A 4 -24.81 -6.76 5.55
CA ILE A 4 -24.33 -5.96 6.69
C ILE A 4 -22.89 -6.35 7.04
N ILE A 5 -22.56 -7.65 7.02
CA ILE A 5 -21.20 -8.14 7.28
C ILE A 5 -20.25 -7.67 6.17
N LYS A 6 -20.65 -7.77 4.90
CA LYS A 6 -19.86 -7.25 3.77
C LYS A 6 -19.54 -5.77 3.93
N ASN A 7 -20.52 -4.94 4.27
CA ASN A 7 -20.31 -3.51 4.46
C ASN A 7 -19.37 -3.20 5.64
N LYS A 8 -19.47 -3.94 6.76
CA LYS A 8 -18.55 -3.80 7.89
C LYS A 8 -17.10 -4.13 7.51
N ARG A 9 -16.89 -5.18 6.71
CA ARG A 9 -15.57 -5.58 6.22
C ARG A 9 -14.95 -4.55 5.28
N ILE A 10 -15.73 -4.01 4.35
CA ILE A 10 -15.29 -2.93 3.46
C ILE A 10 -14.91 -1.70 4.29
N MET A 11 -15.77 -1.29 5.23
CA MET A 11 -15.52 -0.12 6.08
C MET A 11 -14.27 -0.30 6.96
N PHE A 12 -14.06 -1.50 7.51
CA PHE A 12 -12.82 -1.83 8.22
C PHE A 12 -11.60 -1.68 7.32
N SER A 13 -11.65 -2.22 6.10
CA SER A 13 -10.54 -2.18 5.15
C SER A 13 -10.20 -0.75 4.73
N ILE A 14 -11.21 0.10 4.50
CA ILE A 14 -11.02 1.53 4.21
C ILE A 14 -10.34 2.24 5.40
N LYS A 15 -10.80 1.97 6.63
CA LYS A 15 -10.17 2.55 7.83
C LYS A 15 -8.70 2.13 7.96
N MET A 16 -8.37 0.89 7.64
CA MET A 16 -6.99 0.39 7.68
C MET A 16 -6.08 1.10 6.66
N ILE A 17 -6.59 1.44 5.47
CA ILE A 17 -5.83 2.28 4.52
C ILE A 17 -5.48 3.63 5.15
N ILE A 18 -6.44 4.29 5.80
CA ILE A 18 -6.22 5.60 6.44
C ILE A 18 -5.21 5.48 7.57
N VAL A 19 -5.37 4.48 8.45
CA VAL A 19 -4.45 4.23 9.57
C VAL A 19 -3.03 3.99 9.05
N TYR A 20 -2.88 3.18 8.00
CA TYR A 20 -1.60 2.94 7.37
C TYR A 20 -0.95 4.24 6.88
N TRP A 21 -1.67 5.08 6.14
CA TRP A 21 -1.11 6.33 5.62
C TRP A 21 -0.77 7.33 6.72
N ILE A 22 -1.55 7.39 7.80
CA ILE A 22 -1.24 8.20 8.98
C ILE A 22 0.05 7.70 9.64
N LEU A 23 0.17 6.40 9.90
CA LEU A 23 1.39 5.80 10.45
C LEU A 23 2.59 6.04 9.54
N HIS A 24 2.39 5.93 8.23
CA HIS A 24 3.40 6.21 7.22
C HIS A 24 3.91 7.66 7.31
N LEU A 25 3.01 8.64 7.46
CA LEU A 25 3.37 10.06 7.63
C LEU A 25 4.09 10.32 8.95
N ILE A 26 3.61 9.72 10.05
CA ILE A 26 4.24 9.83 11.37
C ILE A 26 5.67 9.28 11.33
N LEU A 27 5.87 8.12 10.71
CA LEU A 27 7.20 7.50 10.61
C LEU A 27 8.16 8.29 9.74
N ILE A 28 7.69 8.86 8.62
CA ILE A 28 8.49 9.78 7.80
C ILE A 28 8.97 10.97 8.66
N SER A 29 8.11 11.47 9.55
CA SER A 29 8.40 12.62 10.41
C SER A 29 9.42 12.30 11.52
N ILE A 30 9.26 11.14 12.19
CA ILE A 30 10.08 10.79 13.37
C ILE A 30 11.45 10.24 12.97
N ILE A 31 11.49 9.33 12.01
CA ILE A 31 12.64 8.46 11.75
C ILE A 31 13.47 8.95 10.55
N GLY A 32 12.92 9.89 9.76
CA GLY A 32 13.48 10.29 8.48
C GLY A 32 13.22 9.25 7.39
N LYS A 33 13.42 9.65 6.12
CA LYS A 33 13.06 8.85 4.94
C LYS A 33 13.81 7.51 4.83
N GLU A 34 15.00 7.42 5.41
CA GLU A 34 15.98 6.33 5.22
C GLU A 34 15.58 5.04 5.97
N LEU A 35 15.19 5.14 7.24
CA LEU A 35 14.88 3.98 8.10
C LEU A 35 13.41 3.49 7.96
N LYS A 36 12.55 4.30 7.32
CA LYS A 36 11.16 3.96 6.97
C LYS A 36 11.07 2.73 6.05
N PHE A 37 12.02 2.58 5.13
CA PHE A 37 12.10 1.46 4.19
C PHE A 37 12.23 0.10 4.89
N MET A 38 12.70 0.06 6.14
CA MET A 38 13.03 -1.20 6.80
C MET A 38 11.87 -1.83 7.58
N ILE A 39 10.96 -1.05 8.17
CA ILE A 39 9.97 -1.61 9.11
C ILE A 39 8.61 -1.82 8.44
N ILE A 40 8.10 -0.82 7.71
CA ILE A 40 6.79 -0.95 7.07
C ILE A 40 6.88 -1.69 5.75
N ASP A 41 7.83 -1.29 4.92
CA ASP A 41 7.96 -1.81 3.55
C ASP A 41 8.45 -3.28 3.55
N LEU A 42 9.16 -3.71 4.60
CA LEU A 42 9.68 -5.08 4.76
C LEU A 42 8.78 -6.03 5.56
N ILE A 43 7.84 -5.54 6.39
CA ILE A 43 6.99 -6.43 7.20
C ILE A 43 5.57 -6.50 6.65
N LEU A 44 5.02 -5.37 6.22
CA LEU A 44 3.65 -5.30 5.69
C LEU A 44 3.56 -5.50 4.18
N LEU A 45 4.59 -5.12 3.44
CA LEU A 45 4.56 -5.04 1.98
C LEU A 45 5.64 -5.87 1.29
N PHE A 46 6.41 -6.68 2.01
CA PHE A 46 7.59 -7.38 1.45
C PHE A 46 7.35 -8.15 0.15
N PRO A 47 6.30 -9.00 0.04
CA PRO A 47 6.08 -9.75 -1.20
C PRO A 47 5.63 -8.82 -2.33
N THR A 48 4.88 -7.78 -1.99
CA THR A 48 4.31 -6.83 -2.93
C THR A 48 5.33 -5.82 -3.41
N ASN A 49 6.27 -5.39 -2.57
CA ASN A 49 7.29 -4.41 -2.91
C ASN A 49 8.30 -4.94 -3.90
N PHE A 50 8.67 -6.23 -3.79
CA PHE A 50 9.55 -6.89 -4.75
C PHE A 50 8.94 -6.95 -6.16
N LEU A 51 7.64 -7.24 -6.27
CA LEU A 51 6.94 -7.25 -7.56
C LEU A 51 6.55 -5.85 -8.03
N ALA A 52 6.27 -4.94 -7.09
CA ALA A 52 5.82 -3.59 -7.37
C ALA A 52 6.90 -2.75 -8.04
N SER A 53 8.18 -2.90 -7.68
CA SER A 53 9.27 -2.18 -8.33
C SER A 53 9.38 -2.51 -9.81
N SER A 54 9.43 -3.80 -10.16
CA SER A 54 9.49 -4.28 -11.55
C SER A 54 8.23 -3.93 -12.34
N LEU A 55 7.04 -4.03 -11.72
CA LEU A 55 5.79 -3.58 -12.33
C LEU A 55 5.78 -2.07 -12.58
N MET A 56 6.25 -1.26 -11.62
CA MET A 56 6.34 0.19 -11.78
C MET A 56 7.30 0.56 -12.89
N ASP A 57 8.46 -0.08 -12.97
CA ASP A 57 9.43 0.15 -14.05
C ASP A 57 8.82 -0.18 -15.41
N SER A 58 8.07 -1.28 -15.50
CA SER A 58 7.36 -1.68 -16.73
C SER A 58 6.28 -0.67 -17.13
N ILE A 59 5.50 -0.17 -16.16
CA ILE A 59 4.46 0.84 -16.40
C ILE A 59 5.08 2.17 -16.82
N LEU A 60 6.15 2.61 -16.16
CA LEU A 60 6.85 3.84 -16.49
C LEU A 60 7.43 3.77 -17.91
N LEU A 61 8.06 2.64 -18.27
CA LEU A 61 8.54 2.36 -19.62
C LEU A 61 7.41 2.41 -20.64
N PHE A 62 6.25 1.83 -20.34
CA PHE A 62 5.06 1.88 -21.21
C PHE A 62 4.60 3.32 -21.48
N PHE A 63 4.66 4.19 -20.47
CA PHE A 63 4.36 5.62 -20.62
C PHE A 63 5.53 6.45 -21.19
N GLY A 64 6.63 5.82 -21.58
CA GLY A 64 7.79 6.48 -22.17
C GLY A 64 8.70 7.19 -21.17
N PHE A 65 8.55 6.91 -19.88
CA PHE A 65 9.45 7.39 -18.82
C PHE A 65 10.55 6.36 -18.59
N THR A 66 11.80 6.78 -18.76
CA THR A 66 12.95 6.02 -18.23
C THR A 66 13.44 6.67 -16.95
N GLY A 67 13.97 5.88 -16.01
CA GLY A 67 14.64 6.40 -14.80
C GLY A 67 15.95 7.16 -15.07
N ASP A 68 16.23 7.45 -16.34
CA ASP A 68 17.42 8.16 -16.79
C ASP A 68 17.16 9.67 -16.90
N LEU A 69 18.01 10.45 -16.23
CA LEU A 69 18.03 11.91 -16.27
C LEU A 69 18.33 12.45 -17.69
N SER A 70 18.86 11.61 -18.58
CA SER A 70 19.16 11.93 -19.98
C SER A 70 17.92 12.35 -20.80
N GLN A 71 16.71 11.95 -20.38
CA GLN A 71 15.46 12.34 -21.05
C GLN A 71 15.00 13.77 -20.76
N GLY A 72 15.77 14.51 -19.95
CA GLY A 72 15.49 15.88 -19.56
C GLY A 72 14.79 15.96 -18.18
N PRO A 73 15.07 17.03 -17.42
CA PRO A 73 14.66 17.14 -16.01
C PRO A 73 13.14 17.12 -15.81
N GLN A 74 12.36 17.61 -16.78
CA GLN A 74 10.89 17.55 -16.72
C GLN A 74 10.37 16.10 -16.82
N LYS A 75 10.83 15.30 -17.78
CA LYS A 75 10.36 13.91 -17.95
C LYS A 75 10.73 13.05 -16.74
N PHE A 76 11.94 13.24 -16.20
CA PHE A 76 12.36 12.59 -14.97
C PHE A 76 11.44 12.95 -13.79
N TYR A 77 11.13 14.25 -13.62
CA TYR A 77 10.24 14.72 -12.55
C TYR A 77 8.82 14.13 -12.64
N TYR A 78 8.22 14.11 -13.83
CA TYR A 78 6.91 13.50 -14.04
C TYR A 78 6.93 11.98 -13.84
N GLY A 79 8.01 11.31 -14.26
CA GLY A 79 8.21 9.88 -14.01
C GLY A 79 8.29 9.56 -12.51
N GLU A 80 8.99 10.38 -11.73
CA GLU A 80 9.07 10.25 -10.27
C GLU A 80 7.72 10.49 -9.56
N ILE A 81 6.94 11.48 -10.02
CA ILE A 81 5.58 11.69 -9.51
C ILE A 81 4.71 10.47 -9.82
N LEU A 82 4.76 9.99 -11.06
CA LEU A 82 3.98 8.83 -11.49
C LEU A 82 4.37 7.58 -10.70
N ARG A 83 5.68 7.37 -10.46
CA ARG A 83 6.20 6.29 -9.62
C ARG A 83 5.62 6.34 -8.21
N LYS A 84 5.65 7.52 -7.57
CA LYS A 84 5.08 7.72 -6.22
C LYS A 84 3.58 7.47 -6.20
N PHE A 85 2.87 7.91 -7.24
CA PHE A 85 1.43 7.69 -7.37
C PHE A 85 1.08 6.20 -7.55
N LEU A 86 1.83 5.48 -8.39
CA LEU A 86 1.69 4.04 -8.55
C LEU A 86 1.97 3.32 -7.24
N TYR A 87 3.01 3.72 -6.50
CA TYR A 87 3.31 3.16 -5.18
C TYR A 87 2.17 3.35 -4.19
N PHE A 88 1.59 4.55 -4.17
CA PHE A 88 0.42 4.86 -3.35
C PHE A 88 -0.77 3.96 -3.69
N LEU A 89 -1.07 3.77 -4.97
CA LEU A 89 -2.16 2.91 -5.43
C LEU A 89 -1.94 1.44 -5.06
N PHE A 90 -0.76 0.88 -5.40
CA PHE A 90 -0.43 -0.51 -5.12
C PHE A 90 -0.46 -0.82 -3.62
N SER A 91 0.13 0.06 -2.80
CA SER A 91 0.13 -0.09 -1.35
C SER A 91 -1.31 -0.07 -0.80
N SER A 92 -2.13 0.89 -1.25
CA SER A 92 -3.52 1.02 -0.79
C SER A 92 -4.37 -0.20 -1.15
N VAL A 93 -4.23 -0.72 -2.38
CA VAL A 93 -4.92 -1.94 -2.81
C VAL A 93 -4.45 -3.14 -1.99
N HIS A 94 -3.15 -3.27 -1.75
CA HIS A 94 -2.62 -4.38 -0.97
C HIS A 94 -3.13 -4.37 0.48
N ILE A 95 -3.08 -3.22 1.15
CA ILE A 95 -3.60 -3.04 2.51
C ILE A 95 -5.10 -3.31 2.55
N PHE A 96 -5.84 -2.86 1.53
CA PHE A 96 -7.26 -3.14 1.43
C PHE A 96 -7.51 -4.65 1.39
N ILE A 97 -6.81 -5.39 0.52
CA ILE A 97 -6.97 -6.85 0.37
C ILE A 97 -6.61 -7.55 1.68
N LEU A 98 -5.45 -7.25 2.27
CA LEU A 98 -5.02 -7.84 3.53
C LEU A 98 -6.01 -7.57 4.66
N SER A 99 -6.46 -6.33 4.79
CA SER A 99 -7.43 -5.93 5.83
C SER A 99 -8.79 -6.56 5.59
N TYR A 100 -9.20 -6.70 4.34
CA TYR A 100 -10.44 -7.37 3.97
C TYR A 100 -10.37 -8.86 4.30
N CYS A 101 -9.26 -9.54 3.98
CA CYS A 101 -8.99 -10.92 4.35
C CYS A 101 -8.94 -11.10 5.89
N ALA A 102 -8.23 -10.23 6.62
CA ALA A 102 -8.18 -10.25 8.09
C ALA A 102 -9.58 -10.08 8.71
N SER A 103 -10.42 -9.25 8.10
CA SER A 103 -11.80 -9.03 8.54
C SER A 103 -12.68 -10.29 8.41
N PHE A 104 -12.28 -11.30 7.63
CA PHE A 104 -12.97 -12.59 7.66
C PHE A 104 -12.86 -13.21 9.03
N PHE A 105 -11.66 -13.26 9.61
CA PHE A 105 -11.39 -13.82 10.93
C PHE A 105 -12.02 -12.99 12.05
N LEU A 106 -11.91 -11.66 11.99
CA LEU A 106 -12.43 -10.75 13.01
C LEU A 106 -13.96 -10.75 13.09
N TYR A 107 -14.64 -10.93 11.96
CA TYR A 107 -16.10 -10.92 11.88
C TYR A 107 -16.71 -12.30 11.61
N THR A 108 -15.91 -13.38 11.67
CA THR A 108 -16.47 -14.74 11.72
C THR A 108 -17.13 -14.97 13.08
N LYS A 109 -18.33 -15.57 13.03
CA LYS A 109 -19.22 -15.79 14.18
C LYS A 109 -18.68 -16.73 15.26
N ASN A 110 -17.48 -17.29 15.12
CA ASN A 110 -16.88 -18.12 16.15
C ASN A 110 -16.18 -17.22 17.17
N LYS A 111 -16.97 -16.61 18.07
CA LYS A 111 -16.45 -16.40 19.41
C LYS A 111 -16.15 -17.80 19.95
N PRO A 112 -14.91 -18.17 20.27
CA PRO A 112 -14.72 -19.31 21.13
C PRO A 112 -15.49 -18.99 22.42
N ASN A 113 -16.46 -19.85 22.78
CA ASN A 113 -17.05 -19.82 24.10
C ASN A 113 -15.94 -20.25 25.06
N TRP A 114 -15.11 -19.30 25.50
CA TRP A 114 -14.37 -19.44 26.74
C TRP A 114 -15.40 -19.22 27.85
N LYS A 115 -16.20 -20.26 28.09
CA LYS A 115 -16.89 -20.46 29.36
C LYS A 115 -15.90 -21.07 30.33
#